data_AF-A0A4S4CBD8-F1
#
_entry.id   AF-A0A4S4CBD8-F1
#
_cell.length_a   1.000
_cell.length_b   1.000
_cell.length_c   1.000
_cell.angle_alpha   90.00
_cell.angle_beta   90.00
_cell.angle_gamma   90.00
#
_symmetry.space_group_name_H-M   'P 1'
#
loop_
_entity.id
_entity.type
_entity.pdbx_description
1 polymer ?
#
loop_
_entity_poly.entity_id
_entity_poly.type
_entity_poly.pdbx_seq_one_letter_code
_entity_poly.pdbx_strand_id
1 'polypeptide(L)' 'MTRRIQPSPRPRYQQTYPSTLATVEELRALGLHPSTSEPDGILEYTQKDRSGICALYARDTAVPITAPREPA' A
#
# COMPACT_ATOMS: atom_id res chain seq x y z
N MET A 1 27.24 18.11 2.62
CA MET A 1 26.91 17.22 1.47
C MET A 1 25.58 16.54 1.75
N THR A 2 24.48 17.11 1.31
CA THR A 2 23.14 16.54 1.50
C THR A 2 22.98 15.41 0.49
N ARG A 3 23.13 14.16 0.94
CA ARG A 3 22.92 12.97 0.10
C ARG A 3 21.46 12.99 -0.34
N ARG A 4 21.21 13.40 -1.58
CA ARG A 4 19.95 13.17 -2.28
C ARG A 4 19.83 11.66 -2.41
N ILE A 5 19.14 11.03 -1.47
CA ILE A 5 18.77 9.62 -1.56
C ILE A 5 17.91 9.55 -2.81
N GLN A 6 18.48 9.02 -3.89
CA GLN A 6 17.75 8.70 -5.09
C GLN A 6 16.59 7.81 -4.63
N PRO A 7 15.32 8.20 -4.83
CA PRO A 7 14.23 7.34 -4.44
C PRO A 7 14.42 6.04 -5.23
N SER A 8 14.70 4.95 -4.52
CA SER A 8 14.87 3.64 -5.14
C SER A 8 13.70 3.41 -6.09
N PRO A 9 13.94 2.96 -7.34
CA PRO A 9 12.86 2.71 -8.28
C PRO A 9 11.92 1.70 -7.65
N ARG A 10 10.73 2.16 -7.26
CA ARG A 10 9.74 1.30 -6.61
C ARG A 10 9.27 0.28 -7.64
N PRO A 11 9.16 -1.00 -7.27
CA PRO A 11 8.66 -2.01 -8.17
C PRO A 11 7.21 -1.68 -8.57
N ARG A 12 6.98 -1.65 -9.89
CA ARG A 12 5.65 -1.50 -10.49
C ARG A 12 5.13 -2.88 -10.84
N TYR A 13 3.95 -3.18 -10.36
CA TYR A 13 3.25 -4.43 -10.57
C TYR A 13 2.07 -4.18 -11.49
N GLN A 14 1.86 -5.06 -12.48
CA GLN A 14 0.74 -4.94 -13.41
C GLN A 14 -0.23 -6.08 -13.17
N GLN A 15 -1.47 -5.75 -12.78
CA GLN A 15 -2.59 -6.67 -12.50
C GLN A 15 -2.36 -7.70 -11.37
N THR A 16 -1.13 -8.12 -11.09
CA THR A 16 -0.74 -9.10 -10.08
C THR A 16 0.45 -8.58 -9.29
N TYR A 17 0.40 -8.78 -7.98
CA TYR A 17 1.42 -8.41 -7.01
C TYR A 17 1.62 -9.56 -6.02
N PRO A 18 2.79 -9.64 -5.36
CA PRO A 18 3.06 -10.70 -4.40
C PRO A 18 2.13 -10.61 -3.18
N SER A 19 1.80 -11.75 -2.58
CA SER A 19 0.89 -11.82 -1.41
C SER A 19 1.41 -11.10 -0.16
N THR A 20 2.71 -10.81 -0.12
CA THR A 20 3.36 -10.00 0.92
C THR A 20 2.97 -8.53 0.84
N LEU A 21 2.51 -8.07 -0.32
CA LEU A 21 2.00 -6.72 -0.55
C LEU A 21 0.47 -6.73 -0.58
N ALA A 22 -0.12 -5.64 -0.12
CA ALA A 22 -1.56 -5.42 -0.17
C ALA A 22 -1.85 -3.95 -0.50
N THR A 23 -3.01 -3.72 -1.12
CA THR A 23 -3.53 -2.36 -1.31
C THR A 23 -4.04 -1.79 0.02
N VAL A 24 -4.18 -0.46 0.11
CA VAL A 24 -4.78 0.19 1.29
C VAL A 24 -6.17 -0.37 1.59
N GLU A 25 -6.97 -0.62 0.55
CA GLU A 25 -8.33 -1.16 0.72
C GLU A 25 -8.32 -2.58 1.29
N GLU A 26 -7.41 -3.45 0.80
CA GLU A 26 -7.24 -4.78 1.38
C GLU A 26 -6.76 -4.73 2.83
N LEU A 27 -5.79 -3.87 3.14
CA LEU A 27 -5.33 -3.69 4.53
C LEU A 27 -6.50 -3.23 5.41
N ARG A 28 -7.27 -2.22 4.97
CA ARG A 28 -8.45 -1.75 5.71
C ARG A 28 -9.50 -2.85 5.88
N ALA A 29 -9.74 -3.67 4.87
CA ALA A 29 -10.65 -4.81 4.97
C ALA A 29 -10.20 -5.84 6.02
N LEU A 30 -8.88 -5.94 6.26
CA LEU A 30 -8.28 -6.76 7.31
C LEU A 30 -8.17 -6.05 8.67
N GLY A 31 -8.66 -4.80 8.79
CA GLY A 31 -8.50 -4.00 10.01
C GLY A 31 -7.06 -3.50 10.22
N LEU A 32 -6.27 -3.40 9.15
CA LEU A 32 -4.88 -2.97 9.14
C LEU A 32 -4.73 -1.62 8.41
N HIS A 33 -3.73 -0.84 8.80
CA HIS A 33 -3.32 0.39 8.16
C HIS A 33 -1.85 0.30 7.77
N PRO A 34 -1.44 0.87 6.62
CA PRO A 34 -0.02 1.00 6.31
C PRO A 34 0.67 1.83 7.41
N SER A 35 1.77 1.32 7.96
CA SER A 35 2.58 2.05 8.95
C SER A 35 3.23 3.30 8.38
N THR A 36 3.49 3.29 7.08
CA THR A 36 4.18 4.37 6.36
C THR A 36 3.26 4.98 5.32
N SER A 37 3.34 6.29 5.14
CA SER A 37 2.70 6.94 3.98
C SER A 37 3.39 6.59 2.66
N GLU A 38 4.61 6.08 2.72
CA GLU A 38 5.38 5.65 1.56
C GLU A 38 5.00 4.24 1.12
N PRO A 39 4.50 4.04 -0.11
CA PRO A 39 4.19 2.71 -0.63
C PRO A 39 5.44 1.88 -0.98
N ASP A 40 5.47 0.60 -0.62
CA ASP A 40 6.52 -0.33 -1.03
C ASP A 40 6.50 -0.62 -2.54
N GLY A 41 5.32 -0.50 -3.17
CA GLY A 41 5.16 -0.73 -4.60
C GLY A 41 3.99 0.02 -5.19
N ILE A 42 3.89 0.02 -6.52
CA ILE A 42 2.78 0.61 -7.23
C ILE A 42 2.10 -0.49 -8.05
N LEU A 43 0.81 -0.69 -7.84
CA LEU A 43 -0.03 -1.57 -8.65
C LEU A 43 -0.73 -0.77 -9.73
N GLU A 44 -0.45 -1.10 -10.98
CA GLU A 44 -1.24 -0.65 -12.12
C GLU A 44 -2.22 -1.76 -12.47
N TYR A 45 -3.52 -1.46 -12.36
CA TYR A 45 -4.55 -2.41 -12.72
C TYR A 45 -5.34 -1.87 -13.90
N THR A 46 -5.68 -2.79 -14.80
CA THR A 46 -6.58 -2.53 -15.91
C THR A 46 -7.67 -3.58 -15.86
N GLN A 47 -8.86 -3.16 -15.47
CA GLN A 47 -10.07 -3.94 -15.61
C GLN A 47 -10.86 -3.43 -16.82
N LYS A 48 -11.72 -4.28 -17.40
CA LYS A 48 -12.40 -4.10 -18.70
C LYS A 48 -12.73 -2.65 -19.11
N ASP A 49 -13.26 -1.85 -18.20
CA ASP A 49 -13.66 -0.45 -18.44
C ASP A 49 -12.89 0.58 -17.58
N ARG A 50 -12.00 0.12 -16.69
CA ARG A 50 -11.31 0.98 -15.71
C ARG A 50 -9.85 0.58 -15.53
N SER A 51 -8.96 1.50 -15.87
CA SER A 51 -7.55 1.46 -15.47
C SER A 51 -7.30 2.40 -14.31
N GLY A 52 -6.45 2.00 -13.37
CA GLY A 52 -6.08 2.80 -12.23
C GLY A 52 -4.73 2.40 -11.66
N ILE A 53 -4.26 3.23 -10.73
CA ILE A 53 -3.01 3.02 -10.03
C ILE A 53 -3.31 3.00 -8.53
N CYS A 54 -2.92 1.92 -7.87
CA CYS A 54 -3.02 1.77 -6.42
C CYS A 54 -1.64 1.69 -5.79
N ALA A 55 -1.50 2.31 -4.63
CA ALA A 55 -0.35 2.15 -3.77
C ALA A 55 -0.38 0.77 -3.09
N LEU A 56 0.72 0.03 -3.14
CA LEU A 56 0.93 -1.24 -2.44
C LEU A 56 1.80 -1.01 -1.21
N TYR A 57 1.44 -1.68 -0.13
CA TYR A 57 2.12 -1.61 1.15
C TYR A 57 2.41 -3.02 1.65
N ALA A 58 3.53 -3.20 2.34
CA ALA A 58 3.86 -4.48 2.95
C ALA A 58 2.85 -4.83 4.06
N ARG A 59 2.28 -6.03 4.01
CA ARG A 59 1.43 -6.57 5.08
C ARG A 59 2.19 -6.72 6.39
N ASP A 60 3.48 -7.07 6.31
CA ASP A 60 4.36 -7.29 7.46
C ASP A 60 4.60 -6.00 8.27
N THR A 61 4.63 -4.85 7.60
CA THR A 61 4.78 -3.55 8.25
C THR A 61 3.43 -2.91 8.58
N ALA A 62 2.32 -3.48 8.11
CA ALA A 62 1.00 -2.93 8.38
C ALA A 62 0.65 -3.09 9.86
N VAL A 63 0.14 -2.01 10.46
CA VAL A 63 -0.27 -1.99 11.87
C VAL A 63 -1.78 -2.17 11.97
N PRO A 64 -2.29 -2.80 13.04
CA PRO A 64 -3.72 -2.80 13.29
C PRO A 64 -4.24 -1.36 13.35
N ILE A 65 -5.41 -1.14 12.74
CA ILE A 65 -6.21 0.05 12.98
C ILE A 65 -6.68 -0.07 14.43
N THR A 66 -5.82 0.30 15.36
CA THR A 66 -6.19 0.46 16.76
C THR A 66 -7.23 1.56 16.77
N ALA A 67 -8.50 1.19 16.81
CA ALA A 67 -9.55 2.12 17.17
C ALA A 67 -9.38 2.42 18.66
N PRO A 68 -9.23 3.69 19.03
CA PRO A 68 -9.96 4.14 20.20
C PRO A 68 -10.72 5.41 19.83
N ARG A 69 -12.00 5.26 19.54
CA ARG A 69 -13.01 6.07 20.22
C ARG A 69 -14.38 5.43 20.04
N GLU A 70 -14.84 4.80 21.12
CA GLU A 70 -16.28 4.64 21.36
C GLU A 70 -16.99 5.97 21.07
N PRO A 71 -18.17 5.95 20.41
CA PRO A 71 -19.02 7.12 20.34
C PRO A 71 -19.48 7.45 21.77
N ALA A 72 -19.21 8.67 22.22
CA ALA A 72 -19.90 9.26 23.36
C ALA A 72 -21.25 9.82 22.91
#